data_AF-A0A3C0JL27-F1
#
_entry.id   AF-A0A3C0JL27-F1
#
_cell.length_a   1.000
_cell.length_b   1.000
_cell.length_c   1.000
_cell.angle_alpha   90.00
_cell.angle_beta   90.00
_cell.angle_gamma   90.00
#
_symmetry.space_group_name_H-M   'P 1'
#
loop_
_entity.id
_entity.type
_entity.pdbx_description
1 polymer ?
#
loop_
_entity_poly.entity_id
_entity_poly.type
_entity_poly.pdbx_seq_one_letter_code
_entity_poly.pdbx_strand_id
1 'polypeptide(L)'
;PMVENRAMSPEEYQALEEEQRKSVDEVRNQLMQQTQETMAKVREAEKESWDLIHDHERSAAEHRVADIFRPTVNAYENVPEVNHYLRHLADNVLDHLNLFKDDEAVPSQTAPPMGSAPPSGSGPGNPFLAFEINLLVDNSDVVTSPIVVEPNPNWGNLFGRIERRATMGTYFSDHSMLKPGSIHQANGGYLVLNARDVLTYPPVWEGLKRVIRNREIRLEDPAEQNGFFVPQGLRPEPIPLDIKVIITGDESTYRLLTTVDNEDFWDLFKVKAEFDNKVDITPDNIDAYCAFICRTCEDEGLRAFDANGAARVIEFAARMVSDQKKLSTRFGQIKDLLIESDYWAGQASCELVLGEHVEQAVNKKIHRLNIVEERVQEMVENGSVLLDFTGSVVGQVNGLAVYDLGDFSFGRPSRITAQTFAGREGVINIEREASLSGSTHDKGVLILSGYLGAKFG
;
A
#
# COMPACT_ATOMS: atom_id res chain seq x y z
N PRO A 1 -42.47 -18.44 -68.85
CA PRO A 1 -43.26 -18.31 -70.10
C PRO A 1 -44.63 -18.98 -69.94
N MET A 2 -45.71 -18.25 -70.23
CA MET A 2 -47.06 -18.81 -70.28
C MET A 2 -47.50 -18.91 -71.73
N VAL A 3 -48.07 -20.05 -72.11
CA VAL A 3 -48.82 -20.23 -73.37
C VAL A 3 -50.21 -20.68 -72.95
N GLU A 4 -51.24 -19.94 -73.38
CA GLU A 4 -52.65 -20.24 -73.06
C GLU A 4 -52.95 -20.45 -71.56
N ASN A 5 -52.54 -19.51 -70.69
CA ASN A 5 -52.84 -19.51 -69.24
C ASN A 5 -52.31 -20.71 -68.41
N ARG A 6 -51.27 -21.41 -68.89
CA ARG A 6 -50.55 -22.46 -68.15
C ARG A 6 -49.03 -22.23 -68.20
N ALA A 7 -48.35 -22.57 -67.11
CA ALA A 7 -46.89 -22.47 -67.02
C ALA A 7 -46.25 -23.51 -67.96
N MET A 8 -45.43 -23.05 -68.90
CA MET A 8 -44.77 -23.89 -69.90
C MET A 8 -43.81 -24.89 -69.23
N SER A 9 -43.84 -26.15 -69.67
CA SER A 9 -42.93 -27.18 -69.18
C SER A 9 -41.52 -27.03 -69.79
N PRO A 10 -40.45 -27.56 -69.14
CA PRO A 10 -39.07 -27.44 -69.63
C PRO A 10 -38.84 -28.02 -71.03
N GLU A 11 -39.65 -29.00 -71.43
CA GLU A 11 -39.60 -29.68 -72.73
C GLU A 11 -40.24 -28.84 -73.85
N GLU A 12 -41.36 -28.17 -73.57
CA GLU A 12 -42.01 -27.23 -74.51
C GLU A 12 -41.17 -25.97 -74.73
N TYR A 13 -40.37 -25.56 -73.74
CA TYR A 13 -39.39 -24.48 -73.87
C TYR A 13 -38.23 -24.84 -74.81
N GLN A 14 -37.91 -26.13 -74.95
CA GLN A 14 -36.83 -26.64 -75.81
C GLN A 14 -37.24 -26.81 -77.28
N ALA A 15 -38.53 -26.97 -77.55
CA ALA A 15 -39.09 -27.18 -78.90
C ALA A 15 -39.38 -25.87 -79.69
N LEU A 16 -39.19 -24.70 -79.07
CA LEU A 16 -39.37 -23.38 -79.70
C LEU A 16 -38.19 -23.05 -80.65
N GLU A 17 -38.46 -22.34 -81.75
CA GLU A 17 -37.42 -21.83 -82.67
C GLU A 17 -36.40 -20.92 -81.94
N GLU A 18 -35.16 -20.91 -82.40
CA GLU A 18 -34.03 -20.20 -81.75
C GLU A 18 -34.31 -18.69 -81.54
N GLU A 19 -35.05 -18.04 -82.45
CA GLU A 19 -35.48 -16.64 -82.31
C GLU A 19 -36.51 -16.46 -81.19
N GLN A 20 -37.47 -17.38 -81.06
CA GLN A 20 -38.49 -17.32 -80.01
C GLN A 20 -37.90 -17.58 -78.63
N ARG A 21 -36.92 -18.50 -78.52
CA ARG A 21 -36.16 -18.72 -77.27
C ARG A 21 -35.38 -17.50 -76.81
N LYS A 22 -34.65 -16.85 -77.73
CA LYS A 22 -33.92 -15.62 -77.41
C LYS A 22 -34.85 -14.50 -76.94
N SER A 23 -36.02 -14.35 -77.58
CA SER A 23 -37.01 -13.35 -77.15
C SER A 23 -37.57 -13.62 -75.75
N VAL A 24 -37.78 -14.89 -75.37
CA VAL A 24 -38.28 -15.25 -74.04
C VAL A 24 -37.19 -15.14 -72.97
N ASP A 25 -35.94 -15.49 -73.29
CA ASP A 25 -34.81 -15.28 -72.38
C ASP A 25 -34.48 -13.78 -72.18
N GLU A 26 -34.62 -12.94 -73.21
CA GLU A 26 -34.52 -11.47 -73.07
C GLU A 26 -35.62 -10.91 -72.18
N VAL A 27 -36.89 -11.32 -72.40
CA VAL A 27 -38.01 -10.91 -71.55
C VAL A 27 -37.84 -11.43 -70.13
N ARG A 28 -37.34 -12.65 -69.94
CA ARG A 28 -37.06 -13.23 -68.61
C ARG A 28 -35.93 -12.50 -67.90
N ASN A 29 -34.84 -12.17 -68.59
CA ASN A 29 -33.74 -11.41 -68.03
C ASN A 29 -34.18 -9.99 -67.67
N GLN A 30 -34.98 -9.34 -68.51
CA GLN A 30 -35.61 -8.06 -68.19
C GLN A 30 -36.52 -8.17 -66.95
N LEU A 31 -37.35 -9.22 -66.86
CA LEU A 31 -38.21 -9.46 -65.69
C LEU A 31 -37.42 -9.78 -64.42
N MET A 32 -36.34 -10.57 -64.51
CA MET A 32 -35.45 -10.86 -63.38
C MET A 32 -34.73 -9.59 -62.91
N GLN A 33 -34.23 -8.76 -63.84
CA GLN A 33 -33.62 -7.48 -63.53
C GLN A 33 -34.63 -6.52 -62.89
N GLN A 34 -35.85 -6.42 -63.43
CA GLN A 34 -36.93 -5.64 -62.84
C GLN A 34 -37.34 -6.17 -61.45
N THR A 35 -37.37 -7.48 -61.25
CA THR A 35 -37.69 -8.09 -59.95
C THR A 35 -36.58 -7.83 -58.93
N GLN A 36 -35.31 -7.88 -59.36
CA GLN A 36 -34.16 -7.61 -58.51
C GLN A 36 -34.07 -6.11 -58.14
N GLU A 37 -34.33 -5.21 -59.08
CA GLU A 37 -34.47 -3.78 -58.82
C GLU A 37 -35.66 -3.48 -57.91
N THR A 38 -36.78 -4.16 -58.08
CA THR A 38 -37.96 -4.01 -57.21
C THR A 38 -37.67 -4.53 -55.80
N MET A 39 -37.01 -5.68 -55.66
CA MET A 39 -36.57 -6.21 -54.37
C MET A 39 -35.54 -5.32 -53.68
N ALA A 40 -34.64 -4.69 -54.43
CA ALA A 40 -33.71 -3.70 -53.89
C ALA A 40 -34.48 -2.47 -53.35
N LYS A 41 -35.46 -1.96 -54.11
CA LYS A 41 -36.34 -0.87 -53.67
C LYS A 41 -37.20 -1.24 -52.47
N VAL A 42 -37.68 -2.49 -52.38
CA VAL A 42 -38.43 -2.99 -51.22
C VAL A 42 -37.53 -3.01 -49.97
N ARG A 43 -36.31 -3.51 -50.08
CA ARG A 43 -35.35 -3.50 -48.96
C ARG A 43 -34.96 -2.08 -48.54
N GLU A 44 -34.81 -1.18 -49.49
CA GLU A 44 -34.55 0.24 -49.23
C GLU A 44 -35.73 0.90 -48.51
N ALA A 45 -36.96 0.67 -48.99
CA ALA A 45 -38.17 1.15 -48.33
C ALA A 45 -38.42 0.51 -46.95
N GLU A 46 -38.10 -0.77 -46.78
CA GLU A 46 -38.13 -1.44 -45.47
C GLU A 46 -37.13 -0.79 -44.51
N LYS A 47 -35.90 -0.51 -44.98
CA LYS A 47 -34.88 0.17 -44.18
C LYS A 47 -35.32 1.59 -43.81
N GLU A 48 -35.80 2.37 -44.77
CA GLU A 48 -36.33 3.72 -44.52
C GLU A 48 -37.51 3.69 -43.52
N SER A 49 -38.40 2.72 -43.65
CA SER A 49 -39.50 2.53 -42.70
C SER A 49 -39.00 2.17 -41.30
N TRP A 50 -37.97 1.32 -41.18
CA TRP A 50 -37.35 0.99 -39.90
C TRP A 50 -36.68 2.21 -39.26
N ASP A 51 -35.92 2.98 -40.04
CA ASP A 51 -35.25 4.19 -39.57
C ASP A 51 -36.30 5.24 -39.12
N LEU A 52 -37.37 5.45 -39.89
CA LEU A 52 -38.47 6.34 -39.53
C LEU A 52 -39.20 5.91 -38.26
N ILE A 53 -39.48 4.61 -38.09
CA ILE A 53 -40.10 4.08 -36.87
C ILE A 53 -39.18 4.33 -35.68
N HIS A 54 -37.88 4.04 -35.81
CA HIS A 54 -36.91 4.25 -34.75
C HIS A 54 -36.79 5.73 -34.34
N ASP A 55 -36.74 6.64 -35.32
CA ASP A 55 -36.69 8.09 -35.07
C ASP A 55 -37.96 8.61 -34.39
N HIS A 56 -39.14 8.14 -34.84
CA HIS A 56 -40.41 8.50 -34.20
C HIS A 56 -40.52 7.94 -32.78
N GLU A 57 -40.08 6.71 -32.54
CA GLU A 57 -40.02 6.12 -31.20
C GLU A 57 -39.06 6.89 -30.29
N ARG A 58 -37.88 7.24 -30.79
CA ARG A 58 -36.89 8.05 -30.07
C ARG A 58 -37.46 9.41 -29.69
N SER A 59 -38.06 10.13 -30.63
CA SER A 59 -38.63 11.47 -30.39
C SER A 59 -39.83 11.44 -29.43
N ALA A 60 -40.66 10.40 -29.50
CA ALA A 60 -41.77 10.19 -28.57
C ALA A 60 -41.28 9.89 -27.14
N ALA A 61 -40.18 9.12 -27.01
CA ALA A 61 -39.61 8.77 -25.72
C ALA A 61 -38.77 9.90 -25.11
N GLU A 62 -38.14 10.76 -25.92
CA GLU A 62 -37.25 11.85 -25.49
C GLU A 62 -37.90 12.75 -24.43
N HIS A 63 -39.12 13.21 -24.67
CA HIS A 63 -39.86 14.05 -23.72
C HIS A 63 -40.08 13.33 -22.38
N ARG A 64 -40.43 12.05 -22.43
CA ARG A 64 -40.73 11.27 -21.22
C ARG A 64 -39.47 10.93 -20.43
N VAL A 65 -38.37 10.61 -21.10
CA VAL A 65 -37.06 10.39 -20.48
C VAL A 65 -36.57 11.69 -19.84
N ALA A 66 -36.62 12.80 -20.57
CA ALA A 66 -36.21 14.10 -20.06
C ALA A 66 -36.99 14.51 -18.80
N ASP A 67 -38.31 14.30 -18.77
CA ASP A 67 -39.15 14.60 -17.60
C ASP A 67 -38.77 13.76 -16.36
N ILE A 68 -38.36 12.50 -16.54
CA ILE A 68 -37.92 11.62 -15.44
C ILE A 68 -36.56 12.04 -14.88
N PHE A 69 -35.61 12.42 -15.74
CA PHE A 69 -34.27 12.83 -15.31
C PHE A 69 -34.21 14.26 -14.78
N ARG A 70 -35.17 15.13 -15.15
CA ARG A 70 -35.19 16.56 -14.78
C ARG A 70 -35.05 16.83 -13.28
N PRO A 71 -35.77 16.15 -12.36
CA PRO A 71 -35.61 16.38 -10.93
C PRO A 71 -34.19 16.08 -10.44
N THR A 72 -33.59 15.00 -10.93
CA THR A 72 -32.24 14.56 -10.55
C THR A 72 -31.18 15.50 -11.11
N VAL A 73 -31.29 15.90 -12.39
CA VAL A 73 -30.38 16.88 -13.01
C VAL A 73 -30.43 18.22 -12.26
N ASN A 74 -31.62 18.68 -11.87
CA ASN A 74 -31.76 19.91 -11.09
C ASN A 74 -31.17 19.79 -9.68
N ALA A 75 -31.27 18.63 -9.04
CA ALA A 75 -30.69 18.40 -7.71
C ALA A 75 -29.16 18.48 -7.71
N TYR A 76 -28.51 18.12 -8.83
CA TYR A 76 -27.06 18.11 -8.99
C TYR A 76 -26.55 19.21 -9.95
N GLU A 77 -27.27 20.33 -10.08
CA GLU A 77 -26.90 21.44 -10.99
C GLU A 77 -25.46 21.95 -10.76
N ASN A 78 -24.99 21.90 -9.51
CA ASN A 78 -23.66 22.36 -9.11
C ASN A 78 -22.51 21.39 -9.42
N VAL A 79 -22.79 20.18 -9.94
CA VAL A 79 -21.77 19.15 -10.24
C VAL A 79 -21.83 18.79 -11.73
N PRO A 80 -20.99 19.38 -12.58
CA PRO A 80 -21.07 19.22 -14.03
C PRO A 80 -20.83 17.79 -14.50
N GLU A 81 -19.99 17.01 -13.81
CA GLU A 81 -19.66 15.62 -14.14
C GLU A 81 -20.87 14.70 -13.95
N VAL A 82 -21.64 14.89 -12.88
CA VAL A 82 -22.88 14.14 -12.63
C VAL A 82 -23.92 14.46 -13.71
N ASN A 83 -24.05 15.73 -14.10
CA ASN A 83 -24.95 16.12 -15.17
C ASN A 83 -24.54 15.55 -16.53
N HIS A 84 -23.24 15.47 -16.80
CA HIS A 84 -22.73 14.82 -18.00
C HIS A 84 -23.10 13.32 -18.03
N TYR A 85 -22.87 12.62 -16.92
CA TYR A 85 -23.24 11.21 -16.77
C TYR A 85 -24.76 10.98 -16.92
N LEU A 86 -25.60 11.80 -16.27
CA LEU A 86 -27.06 11.67 -16.36
C LEU A 86 -27.58 11.90 -17.77
N ARG A 87 -26.98 12.82 -18.54
CA ARG A 87 -27.33 13.02 -19.96
C ARG A 87 -26.94 11.82 -20.80
N HIS A 88 -25.73 11.29 -20.61
CA HIS A 88 -25.28 10.10 -21.32
C HIS A 88 -26.13 8.87 -20.96
N LEU A 89 -26.62 8.78 -19.72
CA LEU A 89 -27.55 7.74 -19.29
C LEU A 89 -28.93 7.90 -19.95
N ALA A 90 -29.43 9.13 -20.08
CA ALA A 90 -30.67 9.41 -20.80
C ALA A 90 -30.56 9.06 -22.30
N ASP A 91 -29.45 9.41 -22.95
CA ASP A 91 -29.18 9.03 -24.34
C ASP A 91 -29.09 7.50 -24.49
N ASN A 92 -28.44 6.82 -23.55
CA ASN A 92 -28.34 5.35 -23.55
C ASN A 92 -29.72 4.67 -23.40
N VAL A 93 -30.65 5.26 -22.63
CA VAL A 93 -32.05 4.80 -22.56
C VAL A 93 -32.74 4.94 -23.91
N LEU A 94 -32.53 6.07 -24.61
CA LEU A 94 -33.13 6.33 -25.92
C LEU A 94 -32.60 5.40 -27.01
N ASP A 95 -31.32 5.03 -26.94
CA ASP A 95 -30.73 4.06 -27.87
C ASP A 95 -31.21 2.62 -27.60
N HIS A 96 -31.65 2.32 -26.37
CA HIS A 96 -32.09 0.97 -25.95
C HIS A 96 -33.54 0.91 -25.46
N LEU A 97 -34.46 1.64 -26.08
CA LEU A 97 -35.89 1.67 -25.69
C LEU A 97 -36.54 0.29 -25.67
N ASN A 98 -36.07 -0.65 -26.50
CA ASN A 98 -36.58 -2.01 -26.57
C ASN A 98 -36.42 -2.79 -25.25
N LEU A 99 -35.46 -2.44 -24.40
CA LEU A 99 -35.27 -3.07 -23.08
C LEU A 99 -36.37 -2.69 -22.07
N PHE A 100 -37.07 -1.59 -22.32
CA PHE A 100 -38.09 -1.02 -21.42
C PHE A 100 -39.51 -1.21 -21.95
N LYS A 101 -39.66 -1.89 -23.09
CA LYS A 101 -40.97 -2.32 -23.60
C LYS A 101 -41.33 -3.61 -22.86
N ASP A 102 -42.51 -3.63 -22.23
CA ASP A 102 -43.09 -4.89 -21.75
C ASP A 102 -43.41 -5.76 -22.97
N ASP A 103 -42.64 -6.83 -23.17
CA ASP A 103 -43.12 -7.95 -23.97
C ASP A 103 -44.25 -8.60 -23.16
N GLU A 104 -45.50 -8.19 -23.41
CA GLU A 104 -46.62 -9.09 -23.16
C GLU A 104 -46.27 -10.41 -23.84
N ALA A 105 -46.07 -11.44 -23.02
CA ALA A 105 -45.62 -12.77 -23.39
C ALA A 105 -46.22 -13.22 -24.73
N VAL A 106 -45.44 -13.14 -25.81
CA VAL A 106 -45.69 -13.94 -26.99
C VAL A 106 -45.22 -15.36 -26.64
N PRO A 107 -46.12 -16.35 -26.54
CA PRO A 107 -45.69 -17.71 -26.29
C PRO A 107 -44.80 -18.13 -27.45
N SER A 108 -43.59 -18.55 -27.11
CA SER A 108 -42.61 -19.17 -27.98
C SER A 108 -43.27 -20.16 -28.94
N GLN A 109 -43.45 -19.76 -30.20
CA GLN A 109 -43.64 -20.68 -31.30
C GLN A 109 -42.73 -20.28 -32.46
N THR A 110 -41.86 -21.22 -32.79
CA THR A 110 -41.06 -21.34 -34.02
C THR A 110 -39.99 -20.27 -34.25
N ALA A 111 -38.80 -20.51 -33.69
CA ALA A 111 -37.56 -20.00 -34.25
C ALA A 111 -37.23 -20.72 -35.57
N PRO A 112 -36.92 -20.02 -36.68
CA PRO A 112 -36.16 -20.60 -37.78
C PRO A 112 -34.67 -20.68 -37.39
N PRO A 113 -33.94 -21.72 -37.82
CA PRO A 113 -32.49 -21.78 -37.63
C PRO A 113 -31.77 -20.95 -38.70
N MET A 114 -30.58 -20.45 -38.37
CA MET A 114 -29.60 -19.68 -39.17
C MET A 114 -29.81 -18.16 -39.10
N GLY A 115 -28.81 -17.31 -38.89
CA GLY A 115 -27.35 -17.44 -38.85
C GLY A 115 -26.78 -16.01 -38.92
N SER A 116 -25.57 -15.83 -38.38
CA SER A 116 -24.73 -14.62 -38.50
C SER A 116 -25.34 -13.28 -38.02
N ALA A 117 -25.33 -13.07 -36.71
CA ALA A 117 -24.91 -11.79 -36.14
C ALA A 117 -23.65 -12.07 -35.30
N PRO A 118 -22.56 -11.28 -35.41
CA PRO A 118 -21.48 -11.37 -34.44
C PRO A 118 -22.07 -11.06 -33.06
N PRO A 119 -21.65 -11.70 -31.98
CA PRO A 119 -21.94 -11.21 -30.65
C PRO A 119 -21.22 -9.87 -30.51
N SER A 120 -21.91 -8.77 -30.78
CA SER A 120 -21.41 -7.43 -30.47
C SER A 120 -21.39 -7.29 -28.95
N GLY A 121 -20.24 -7.61 -28.37
CA GLY A 121 -19.63 -6.83 -27.29
C GLY A 121 -20.30 -6.77 -25.92
N SER A 122 -21.46 -7.38 -25.70
CA SER A 122 -22.06 -7.48 -24.38
C SER A 122 -22.19 -8.95 -24.01
N GLY A 123 -21.35 -9.41 -23.08
CA GLY A 123 -21.54 -10.71 -22.44
C GLY A 123 -22.93 -10.82 -21.79
N PRO A 124 -23.26 -11.94 -21.14
CA PRO A 124 -24.51 -12.07 -20.39
C PRO A 124 -24.46 -11.15 -19.15
N GLY A 125 -24.61 -9.85 -19.36
CA GLY A 125 -24.56 -8.79 -18.36
C GLY A 125 -25.96 -8.27 -18.07
N ASN A 126 -26.14 -7.74 -16.85
CA ASN A 126 -27.34 -7.02 -16.47
C ASN A 126 -27.56 -5.84 -17.45
N PRO A 127 -28.66 -5.79 -18.23
CA PRO A 127 -28.92 -4.67 -19.14
C PRO A 127 -29.06 -3.33 -18.42
N PHE A 128 -29.32 -3.35 -17.11
CA PHE A 128 -29.45 -2.17 -16.27
C PHE A 128 -28.14 -1.78 -15.55
N LEU A 129 -27.01 -2.41 -15.89
CA LEU A 129 -25.71 -2.11 -15.28
C LEU A 129 -25.34 -0.62 -15.40
N ALA A 130 -25.71 0.02 -16.52
CA ALA A 130 -25.45 1.45 -16.74
C ALA A 130 -26.08 2.37 -15.69
N PHE A 131 -27.12 1.92 -14.98
CA PHE A 131 -27.81 2.67 -13.93
C PHE A 131 -27.23 2.44 -12.53
N GLU A 132 -26.37 1.42 -12.36
CA GLU A 132 -25.74 1.15 -11.08
C GLU A 132 -24.62 2.17 -10.80
N ILE A 133 -24.60 2.75 -9.61
CA ILE A 133 -23.56 3.69 -9.18
C ILE A 133 -22.66 2.95 -8.18
N ASN A 134 -21.36 2.95 -8.45
CA ASN A 134 -20.37 2.42 -7.52
C ASN A 134 -19.86 3.52 -6.59
N LEU A 135 -20.29 3.49 -5.32
CA LEU A 135 -19.77 4.38 -4.30
C LEU A 135 -18.38 3.91 -3.87
N LEU A 136 -17.34 4.53 -4.42
CA LEU A 136 -15.94 4.20 -4.14
C LEU A 136 -15.53 4.54 -2.70
N VAL A 137 -15.90 5.72 -2.21
CA VAL A 137 -15.55 6.20 -0.87
C VAL A 137 -16.76 6.93 -0.29
N ASP A 138 -17.15 6.53 0.91
CA ASP A 138 -18.20 7.19 1.69
C ASP A 138 -17.58 7.91 2.89
N ASN A 139 -17.69 9.24 2.90
CA ASN A 139 -17.22 10.10 3.98
C ASN A 139 -18.38 10.86 4.65
N SER A 140 -19.63 10.40 4.50
CA SER A 140 -20.82 11.10 5.01
C SER A 140 -20.83 11.26 6.55
N ASP A 141 -20.30 10.28 7.28
CA ASP A 141 -20.23 10.28 8.75
C ASP A 141 -18.91 10.89 9.32
N VAL A 142 -18.02 11.37 8.44
CA VAL A 142 -16.66 11.78 8.83
C VAL A 142 -16.66 13.24 9.31
N VAL A 143 -16.39 13.44 10.61
CA VAL A 143 -16.39 14.77 11.26
C VAL A 143 -15.07 15.53 11.07
N THR A 144 -13.95 14.82 10.92
CA THR A 144 -12.59 15.38 10.78
C THR A 144 -11.90 14.80 9.56
N SER A 145 -10.90 15.49 8.99
CA SER A 145 -10.15 14.97 7.83
C SER A 145 -9.73 13.51 8.00
N PRO A 146 -9.88 12.66 6.96
CA PRO A 146 -9.60 11.23 7.06
C PRO A 146 -8.11 11.01 7.36
N ILE A 147 -7.81 10.11 8.29
CA ILE A 147 -6.44 9.67 8.60
C ILE A 147 -6.38 8.18 8.34
N VAL A 148 -5.74 7.79 7.25
CA VAL A 148 -5.60 6.38 6.84
C VAL A 148 -4.19 5.93 7.11
N VAL A 149 -4.04 4.91 7.94
CA VAL A 149 -2.76 4.22 8.17
C VAL A 149 -2.79 2.93 7.37
N GLU A 150 -1.90 2.78 6.39
CA GLU A 150 -1.82 1.55 5.58
C GLU A 150 -0.66 0.68 6.08
N PRO A 151 -0.94 -0.44 6.78
CA PRO A 151 0.10 -1.31 7.33
C PRO A 151 0.73 -2.24 6.28
N ASN A 152 0.08 -2.49 5.14
CA ASN A 152 0.58 -3.36 4.08
C ASN A 152 0.42 -2.69 2.71
N PRO A 153 1.34 -1.78 2.35
CA PRO A 153 1.26 -0.98 1.13
C PRO A 153 1.63 -1.81 -0.11
N ASN A 154 0.83 -2.82 -0.43
CA ASN A 154 0.85 -3.45 -1.74
C ASN A 154 0.08 -2.58 -2.76
N TRP A 155 0.31 -2.81 -4.05
CA TRP A 155 -0.28 -1.98 -5.10
C TRP A 155 -1.81 -1.91 -5.03
N GLY A 156 -2.48 -3.05 -4.86
CA GLY A 156 -3.93 -3.13 -4.80
C GLY A 156 -4.54 -2.45 -3.58
N ASN A 157 -3.89 -2.55 -2.42
CA ASN A 157 -4.31 -1.88 -1.19
C ASN A 157 -4.13 -0.37 -1.31
N LEU A 158 -3.02 0.10 -1.89
CA LEU A 158 -2.69 1.52 -1.92
C LEU A 158 -3.46 2.27 -3.02
N PHE A 159 -3.41 1.77 -4.25
CA PHE A 159 -3.98 2.40 -5.45
C PHE A 159 -5.35 1.82 -5.85
N GLY A 160 -5.87 0.84 -5.12
CA GLY A 160 -7.11 0.15 -5.50
C GLY A 160 -6.87 -0.95 -6.53
N ARG A 161 -7.94 -1.69 -6.84
CA ARG A 161 -7.88 -2.81 -7.78
C ARG A 161 -9.16 -2.92 -8.59
N ILE A 162 -9.02 -3.47 -9.79
CA ILE A 162 -10.14 -3.83 -10.65
C ILE A 162 -10.37 -5.33 -10.47
N GLU A 163 -11.49 -5.70 -9.83
CA GLU A 163 -11.85 -7.10 -9.70
C GLU A 163 -12.31 -7.65 -11.05
N ARG A 164 -12.00 -8.92 -11.33
CA ARG A 164 -12.36 -9.60 -12.59
C ARG A 164 -13.19 -10.84 -12.28
N ARG A 165 -14.29 -11.05 -13.00
CA ARG A 165 -15.11 -12.27 -12.93
C ARG A 165 -14.78 -13.17 -14.12
N ALA A 166 -14.45 -14.43 -13.83
CA ALA A 166 -14.24 -15.44 -14.86
C ALA A 166 -15.59 -16.03 -15.30
N THR A 167 -15.94 -15.86 -16.58
CA THR A 167 -17.12 -16.48 -17.20
C THR A 167 -16.71 -17.15 -18.50
N MET A 168 -17.01 -18.44 -18.64
CA MET A 168 -16.72 -19.25 -19.85
C MET A 168 -15.27 -19.11 -20.38
N GLY A 169 -14.27 -19.09 -19.48
CA GLY A 169 -12.85 -18.99 -19.87
C GLY A 169 -12.38 -17.59 -20.28
N THR A 170 -13.26 -16.58 -20.20
CA THR A 170 -12.94 -15.16 -20.41
C THR A 170 -13.12 -14.37 -19.11
N TYR A 171 -12.33 -13.32 -18.93
CA TYR A 171 -12.43 -12.43 -17.77
C TYR A 171 -13.19 -11.17 -18.16
N PHE A 172 -14.23 -10.83 -17.40
CA PHE A 172 -14.98 -9.59 -17.55
C PHE A 172 -14.82 -8.72 -16.30
N SER A 173 -14.84 -7.41 -16.49
CA SER A 173 -14.84 -6.41 -15.42
C SER A 173 -15.87 -5.33 -15.76
N ASP A 174 -16.52 -4.76 -14.75
CA ASP A 174 -17.44 -3.63 -14.87
C ASP A 174 -17.06 -2.52 -13.86
N HIS A 175 -17.73 -1.37 -13.93
CA HIS A 175 -17.43 -0.23 -13.04
C HIS A 175 -17.84 -0.48 -11.58
N SER A 176 -18.74 -1.43 -11.29
CA SER A 176 -19.09 -1.85 -9.92
C SER A 176 -17.99 -2.68 -9.25
N MET A 177 -17.10 -3.25 -10.06
CA MET A 177 -15.96 -4.07 -9.62
C MET A 177 -14.69 -3.27 -9.32
N LEU A 178 -14.75 -1.93 -9.40
CA LEU A 178 -13.68 -1.05 -8.95
C LEU A 178 -13.66 -1.01 -7.43
N LYS A 179 -12.52 -1.36 -6.83
CA LYS A 179 -12.32 -1.28 -5.37
C LYS A 179 -11.38 -0.12 -5.03
N PRO A 180 -11.75 0.72 -4.05
CA PRO A 180 -10.89 1.81 -3.60
C PRO A 180 -9.64 1.25 -2.93
N GLY A 181 -8.56 2.02 -3.01
CA GLY A 181 -7.36 1.83 -2.19
C GLY A 181 -7.28 2.85 -1.05
N SER A 182 -6.28 2.71 -0.20
CA SER A 182 -6.01 3.59 0.94
C SER A 182 -5.73 5.04 0.53
N ILE A 183 -5.18 5.28 -0.67
CA ILE A 183 -5.06 6.64 -1.22
C ILE A 183 -6.44 7.25 -1.53
N HIS A 184 -7.38 6.45 -2.04
CA HIS A 184 -8.74 6.92 -2.31
C HIS A 184 -9.45 7.30 -1.02
N GLN A 185 -9.33 6.45 0.01
CA GLN A 185 -9.91 6.70 1.33
C GLN A 185 -9.28 7.91 2.03
N ALA A 186 -7.99 8.16 1.81
CA ALA A 186 -7.27 9.29 2.38
C ALA A 186 -7.51 10.62 1.65
N ASN A 187 -8.24 10.64 0.53
CA ASN A 187 -8.46 11.84 -0.27
C ASN A 187 -9.16 12.94 0.56
N GLY A 188 -8.55 14.13 0.62
CA GLY A 188 -8.96 15.23 1.50
C GLY A 188 -8.34 15.20 2.92
N GLY A 189 -7.38 14.31 3.18
CA GLY A 189 -6.78 14.12 4.51
C GLY A 189 -5.33 13.65 4.51
N TYR A 190 -5.04 12.64 5.32
CA TYR A 190 -3.70 12.17 5.63
C TYR A 190 -3.55 10.67 5.34
N LEU A 191 -2.44 10.31 4.71
CA LEU A 191 -2.03 8.92 4.50
C LEU A 191 -0.72 8.69 5.26
N VAL A 192 -0.71 7.73 6.19
CA VAL A 192 0.47 7.35 6.96
C VAL A 192 0.99 6.01 6.46
N LEU A 193 2.26 5.98 6.08
CA LEU A 193 2.95 4.81 5.54
C LEU A 193 4.27 4.56 6.28
N ASN A 194 4.67 3.30 6.39
CA ASN A 194 6.02 2.95 6.84
C ASN A 194 6.94 2.84 5.61
N ALA A 195 8.07 3.55 5.64
CA ALA A 195 9.06 3.57 4.57
C ALA A 195 9.58 2.17 4.24
N ARG A 196 9.84 1.34 5.26
CA ARG A 196 10.34 -0.03 5.07
C ARG A 196 9.36 -0.88 4.28
N ASP A 197 8.07 -0.76 4.58
CA ASP A 197 7.03 -1.58 3.96
C ASP A 197 6.80 -1.14 2.51
N VAL A 198 6.84 0.17 2.23
CA VAL A 198 6.73 0.70 0.86
C VAL A 198 7.94 0.29 0.02
N LEU A 199 9.16 0.40 0.56
CA LEU A 199 10.40 0.06 -0.15
C LEU A 199 10.57 -1.45 -0.39
N THR A 200 9.86 -2.29 0.36
CA THR A 200 9.82 -3.74 0.12
C THR A 200 9.17 -4.06 -1.24
N TYR A 201 8.30 -3.18 -1.76
CA TYR A 201 7.64 -3.31 -3.05
C TYR A 201 8.04 -2.15 -3.99
N PRO A 202 9.15 -2.25 -4.74
CA PRO A 202 9.66 -1.14 -5.56
C PRO A 202 8.65 -0.47 -6.50
N PRO A 203 7.72 -1.20 -7.17
CA PRO A 203 6.71 -0.55 -8.00
C PRO A 203 5.78 0.39 -7.22
N VAL A 204 5.50 0.10 -5.95
CA VAL A 204 4.61 0.92 -5.11
C VAL A 204 5.26 2.28 -4.81
N TRP A 205 6.58 2.31 -4.58
CA TRP A 205 7.31 3.56 -4.39
C TRP A 205 7.20 4.47 -5.61
N GLU A 206 7.47 3.94 -6.80
CA GLU A 206 7.35 4.70 -8.06
C GLU A 206 5.90 5.15 -8.33
N GLY A 207 4.93 4.27 -8.06
CA GLY A 207 3.50 4.61 -8.14
C GLY A 207 3.13 5.76 -7.21
N LEU A 208 3.64 5.74 -5.96
CA LEU A 208 3.36 6.76 -4.96
C LEU A 208 3.95 8.10 -5.40
N LYS A 209 5.19 8.11 -5.89
CA LYS A 209 5.83 9.31 -6.45
C LYS A 209 5.01 9.91 -7.61
N ARG A 210 4.55 9.06 -8.54
CA ARG A 210 3.72 9.48 -9.69
C ARG A 210 2.40 10.10 -9.24
N VAL A 211 1.72 9.48 -8.27
CA VAL A 211 0.43 9.95 -7.75
C VAL A 211 0.58 11.29 -7.00
N ILE A 212 1.63 11.45 -6.18
CA ILE A 212 1.90 12.72 -5.48
C ILE A 212 2.26 13.82 -6.49
N ARG A 213 3.10 13.53 -7.49
CA ARG A 213 3.55 14.50 -8.50
C ARG A 213 2.40 14.99 -9.38
N ASN A 214 1.58 14.07 -9.87
CA ASN A 214 0.51 14.39 -10.81
C ASN A 214 -0.79 14.84 -10.12
N ARG A 215 -0.93 14.60 -8.81
CA ARG A 215 -2.14 14.89 -8.02
C ARG A 215 -3.39 14.24 -8.59
N GLU A 216 -3.24 13.02 -9.11
CA GLU A 216 -4.31 12.20 -9.63
C GLU A 216 -4.07 10.73 -9.30
N ILE A 217 -5.14 9.99 -9.03
CA ILE A 217 -5.12 8.54 -8.84
C ILE A 217 -5.61 7.88 -10.11
N ARG A 218 -4.91 6.84 -10.55
CA ARG A 218 -5.33 5.99 -11.66
C ARG A 218 -5.43 4.55 -11.18
N LEU A 219 -6.60 3.94 -11.39
CA LEU A 219 -6.81 2.50 -11.19
C LEU A 219 -6.17 1.75 -12.37
N GLU A 220 -4.89 1.44 -12.23
CA GLU A 220 -4.09 0.67 -13.20
C GLU A 220 -3.58 -0.62 -12.53
N ASP A 221 -3.46 -1.70 -13.30
CA ASP A 221 -2.83 -2.95 -12.85
C ASP A 221 -1.39 -3.02 -13.41
N PRO A 222 -0.33 -3.08 -12.57
CA PRO A 222 1.06 -3.16 -13.04
C PRO A 222 1.32 -4.37 -13.94
N ALA A 223 0.54 -5.45 -13.76
CA ALA A 223 0.67 -6.64 -14.61
C ALA A 223 0.19 -6.39 -16.05
N GLU A 224 -0.73 -5.44 -16.26
CA GLU A 224 -1.17 -5.02 -17.59
C GLU A 224 -0.08 -4.21 -18.31
N GLN A 225 0.70 -3.40 -17.59
CA GLN A 225 1.80 -2.61 -18.18
C GLN A 225 2.93 -3.49 -18.74
N ASN A 226 3.17 -4.65 -18.12
CA ASN A 226 4.19 -5.61 -18.56
C ASN A 226 3.73 -6.55 -19.69
N GLY A 227 2.51 -6.38 -20.21
CA GLY A 227 2.00 -7.12 -21.37
C GLY A 227 1.65 -8.59 -21.12
N PHE A 228 1.58 -9.03 -19.86
CA PHE A 228 1.20 -10.41 -19.51
C PHE A 228 -0.31 -10.68 -19.69
N PHE A 229 -1.13 -9.63 -19.72
CA PHE A 229 -2.57 -9.72 -19.96
C PHE A 229 -2.98 -8.77 -21.09
N VAL A 230 -3.79 -9.25 -22.04
CA VAL A 230 -4.41 -8.41 -23.08
C VAL A 230 -5.50 -7.56 -22.42
N PRO A 231 -5.48 -6.23 -22.57
CA PRO A 231 -6.45 -5.37 -21.92
C PRO A 231 -7.81 -5.50 -22.62
N GLN A 232 -8.72 -6.26 -22.01
CA GLN A 232 -10.15 -5.90 -22.03
C GLN A 232 -10.54 -5.32 -20.66
N GLY A 233 -9.66 -4.52 -20.06
CA GLY A 233 -9.89 -3.85 -18.78
C GLY A 233 -10.55 -2.49 -18.96
N LEU A 234 -11.42 -2.10 -18.03
CA LEU A 234 -11.87 -0.71 -17.91
C LEU A 234 -10.67 0.20 -17.68
N ARG A 235 -10.75 1.40 -18.25
CA ARG A 235 -9.81 2.50 -17.96
C ARG A 235 -10.60 3.63 -17.30
N PRO A 236 -10.75 3.61 -15.96
CA PRO A 236 -11.42 4.68 -15.25
C PRO A 236 -10.71 6.01 -15.49
N GLU A 237 -11.48 7.10 -15.48
CA GLU A 237 -10.91 8.44 -15.52
C GLU A 237 -10.06 8.69 -14.27
N PRO A 238 -8.95 9.45 -14.39
CA PRO A 238 -8.14 9.80 -13.23
C PRO A 238 -8.93 10.61 -12.20
N ILE A 239 -8.79 10.25 -10.92
CA ILE A 239 -9.47 10.94 -9.81
C ILE A 239 -8.53 12.02 -9.25
N PRO A 240 -8.93 13.31 -9.21
CA PRO A 240 -8.14 14.37 -8.58
C PRO A 240 -7.83 14.06 -7.11
N LEU A 241 -6.59 14.32 -6.71
CA LEU A 241 -6.07 13.96 -5.40
C LEU A 241 -5.62 15.20 -4.61
N ASP A 242 -6.13 15.33 -3.38
CA ASP A 242 -5.65 16.28 -2.38
C ASP A 242 -5.35 15.55 -1.07
N ILE A 243 -4.09 15.14 -0.87
CA ILE A 243 -3.65 14.39 0.31
C ILE A 243 -2.33 14.90 0.87
N LYS A 244 -2.13 14.68 2.17
CA LYS A 244 -0.84 14.79 2.83
C LYS A 244 -0.30 13.41 3.15
N VAL A 245 0.83 13.06 2.55
CA VAL A 245 1.51 11.78 2.80
C VAL A 245 2.54 11.95 3.91
N ILE A 246 2.44 11.12 4.94
CA ILE A 246 3.37 11.03 6.07
C ILE A 246 4.06 9.68 5.98
N ILE A 247 5.38 9.71 5.84
CA ILE A 247 6.20 8.50 5.84
C ILE A 247 6.95 8.40 7.16
N THR A 248 6.82 7.27 7.85
CA THR A 248 7.56 6.95 9.06
C THR A 248 8.68 5.96 8.73
N GLY A 249 9.85 6.11 9.34
CA GLY A 249 11.00 5.25 9.06
C GLY A 249 12.17 5.58 9.98
N ASP A 250 13.17 4.72 9.98
CA ASP A 250 14.40 4.94 10.73
C ASP A 250 15.41 5.78 9.94
N GLU A 251 16.41 6.33 10.64
CA GLU A 251 17.42 7.20 10.04
C GLU A 251 18.21 6.48 8.93
N SER A 252 18.42 5.15 9.03
CA SER A 252 19.13 4.42 7.98
C SER A 252 18.34 4.38 6.66
N THR A 253 17.02 4.17 6.73
CA THR A 253 16.12 4.22 5.57
C THR A 253 16.05 5.62 4.98
N TYR A 254 15.98 6.66 5.82
CA TYR A 254 16.02 8.05 5.36
C TYR A 254 17.32 8.33 4.60
N ARG A 255 18.48 7.94 5.15
CA ARG A 255 19.79 8.12 4.50
C ARG A 255 19.89 7.38 3.18
N LEU A 256 19.36 6.16 3.11
CA LEU A 256 19.28 5.38 1.88
C LEU A 256 18.50 6.12 0.80
N LEU A 257 17.28 6.59 1.10
CA LEU A 257 16.44 7.34 0.16
C LEU A 257 17.12 8.62 -0.32
N THR A 258 17.73 9.38 0.59
CA THR A 258 18.46 10.61 0.24
C THR A 258 19.73 10.37 -0.59
N THR A 259 20.27 9.15 -0.61
CA THR A 259 21.47 8.80 -1.37
C THR A 259 21.12 8.22 -2.74
N VAL A 260 20.06 7.40 -2.82
CA VAL A 260 19.70 6.64 -4.02
C VAL A 260 18.71 7.38 -4.91
N ASP A 261 17.75 8.11 -4.33
CA ASP A 261 16.62 8.74 -5.04
C ASP A 261 16.51 10.24 -4.69
N ASN A 262 17.66 10.92 -4.64
CA ASN A 262 17.78 12.27 -4.10
C ASN A 262 16.90 13.29 -4.85
N GLU A 263 16.88 13.27 -6.19
CA GLU A 263 16.15 14.24 -7.00
C GLU A 263 14.64 14.21 -6.69
N ASP A 264 14.02 13.04 -6.78
CA ASP A 264 12.58 12.90 -6.53
C ASP A 264 12.22 13.05 -5.04
N PHE A 265 13.05 12.50 -4.15
CA PHE A 265 12.73 12.47 -2.73
C PHE A 265 12.63 13.87 -2.11
N TRP A 266 13.57 14.77 -2.44
CA TRP A 266 13.57 16.14 -1.90
C TRP A 266 12.43 17.00 -2.46
N ASP A 267 12.01 16.75 -3.70
CA ASP A 267 10.90 17.45 -4.32
C ASP A 267 9.55 17.07 -3.71
N LEU A 268 9.39 15.80 -3.34
CA LEU A 268 8.16 15.24 -2.80
C LEU A 268 8.06 15.40 -1.28
N PHE A 269 9.14 15.13 -0.54
CA PHE A 269 9.17 15.09 0.92
C PHE A 269 9.99 16.25 1.50
N LYS A 270 9.36 17.44 1.53
CA LYS A 270 10.03 18.70 1.91
C LYS A 270 10.24 18.89 3.41
N VAL A 271 9.47 18.19 4.24
CA VAL A 271 9.45 18.39 5.70
C VAL A 271 10.00 17.14 6.38
N LYS A 272 11.18 17.26 7.01
CA LYS A 272 11.73 16.25 7.91
C LYS A 272 11.28 16.54 9.34
N ALA A 273 10.49 15.64 9.92
CA ALA A 273 10.14 15.67 11.35
C ALA A 273 10.96 14.59 12.08
N GLU A 274 12.07 14.99 12.68
CA GLU A 274 12.98 14.07 13.38
C GLU A 274 12.63 13.99 14.87
N PHE A 275 12.50 12.77 15.37
CA PHE A 275 12.29 12.50 16.78
C PHE A 275 13.62 12.10 17.42
N ASP A 276 14.13 12.92 18.33
CA ASP A 276 15.31 12.56 19.11
C ASP A 276 14.95 11.40 20.06
N ASN A 277 15.89 10.46 20.24
CA ASN A 277 15.76 9.36 21.19
C ASN A 277 16.09 9.77 22.64
N LYS A 278 16.45 11.05 22.86
CA LYS A 278 16.78 11.62 24.16
C LYS A 278 16.11 12.98 24.37
N VAL A 279 15.73 13.28 25.60
CA VAL A 279 15.27 14.61 26.04
C VAL A 279 16.01 15.04 27.29
N ASP A 280 16.20 16.34 27.50
CA ASP A 280 16.85 16.84 28.71
C ASP A 280 15.97 16.64 29.96
N ILE A 281 16.59 16.40 31.11
CA ILE A 281 15.88 16.33 32.40
C ILE A 281 15.55 17.76 32.84
N THR A 282 14.28 18.14 32.66
CA THR A 282 13.69 19.38 33.17
C THR A 282 12.45 19.05 34.01
N PRO A 283 12.01 19.95 34.92
CA PRO A 283 10.77 19.74 35.67
C PRO A 283 9.57 19.43 34.76
N ASP A 284 9.40 20.21 33.69
CA ASP A 284 8.31 20.00 32.71
C ASP A 284 8.39 18.62 32.03
N ASN A 285 9.58 18.16 31.68
CA ASN A 285 9.77 16.84 31.07
C ASN A 285 9.55 15.71 32.07
N ILE A 286 9.93 15.89 33.33
CA ILE A 286 9.64 14.93 34.40
C ILE A 286 8.12 14.80 34.60
N ASP A 287 7.41 15.93 34.65
CA ASP A 287 5.95 15.94 34.79
C ASP A 287 5.27 15.27 33.59
N ALA A 288 5.74 15.57 32.37
CA ALA A 288 5.27 14.90 31.15
C ALA A 288 5.56 13.39 31.16
N TYR A 289 6.69 12.98 31.73
CA TYR A 289 7.07 11.57 31.86
C TYR A 289 6.18 10.85 32.88
N CYS A 290 5.86 11.49 34.01
CA CYS A 290 4.89 10.98 34.98
C CYS A 290 3.50 10.85 34.35
N ALA A 291 3.07 11.85 33.57
CA ALA A 291 1.80 11.79 32.83
C ALA A 291 1.80 10.64 31.81
N PHE A 292 2.92 10.37 31.13
CA PHE A 292 3.08 9.21 30.26
C PHE A 292 2.94 7.89 31.02
N ILE A 293 3.53 7.76 32.22
CA ILE A 293 3.38 6.58 33.06
C ILE A 293 1.90 6.40 33.43
N CYS A 294 1.24 7.44 33.95
CA CYS A 294 -0.18 7.39 34.31
C CYS A 294 -1.07 6.98 33.13
N ARG A 295 -0.89 7.61 31.97
CA ARG A 295 -1.63 7.27 30.75
C ARG A 295 -1.39 5.81 30.33
N THR A 296 -0.15 5.33 30.43
CA THR A 296 0.16 3.93 30.09
C THR A 296 -0.52 2.97 31.06
N CYS A 297 -0.62 3.32 32.36
CA CYS A 297 -1.37 2.53 33.31
C CYS A 297 -2.87 2.46 32.98
N GLU A 298 -3.45 3.58 32.52
CA GLU A 298 -4.85 3.61 32.10
C GLU A 298 -5.09 2.80 30.81
N ASP A 299 -4.25 3.01 29.79
CA ASP A 299 -4.39 2.36 28.48
C ASP A 299 -4.24 0.83 28.57
N GLU A 300 -3.35 0.32 29.44
CA GLU A 300 -3.06 -1.11 29.61
C GLU A 300 -3.75 -1.74 30.84
N GLY A 301 -4.48 -0.96 31.64
CA GLY A 301 -5.14 -1.44 32.87
C GLY A 301 -4.19 -1.89 33.98
N LEU A 302 -3.05 -1.21 34.13
CA LEU A 302 -2.03 -1.51 35.16
C LEU A 302 -2.40 -0.86 36.51
N ARG A 303 -1.78 -1.34 37.58
CA ARG A 303 -1.83 -0.66 38.90
C ARG A 303 -1.12 0.68 38.85
N ALA A 304 -1.55 1.60 39.71
CA ALA A 304 -0.89 2.88 39.87
C ALA A 304 0.52 2.72 40.46
N PHE A 305 1.44 3.53 39.96
CA PHE A 305 2.81 3.60 40.47
C PHE A 305 2.86 4.57 41.64
N ASP A 306 3.59 4.21 42.70
CA ASP A 306 3.92 5.15 43.75
C ASP A 306 5.04 6.11 43.30
N ALA A 307 5.34 7.13 44.10
CA ALA A 307 6.40 8.08 43.79
C ALA A 307 7.77 7.40 43.63
N ASN A 308 8.06 6.34 44.40
CA ASN A 308 9.32 5.62 44.29
C ASN A 308 9.39 4.78 43.01
N GLY A 309 8.30 4.13 42.62
CA GLY A 309 8.14 3.36 41.39
C GLY A 309 8.35 4.25 40.17
N ALA A 310 7.67 5.40 40.12
CA ALA A 310 7.86 6.38 39.06
C ALA A 310 9.31 6.88 39.00
N ALA A 311 9.92 7.20 40.14
CA ALA A 311 11.32 7.62 40.21
C ALA A 311 12.28 6.54 39.66
N ARG A 312 12.08 5.26 40.00
CA ARG A 312 12.90 4.15 39.48
C ARG A 312 12.75 3.96 37.97
N VAL A 313 11.56 4.18 37.42
CA VAL A 313 11.35 4.14 35.96
C VAL A 313 12.11 5.29 35.27
N ILE A 314 12.09 6.49 35.85
CA ILE A 314 12.83 7.65 35.32
C ILE A 314 14.36 7.42 35.39
N GLU A 315 14.85 6.88 36.51
CA GLU A 315 16.28 6.49 36.64
C GLU A 315 16.67 5.45 35.58
N PHE A 316 15.81 4.46 35.34
CA PHE A 316 16.04 3.48 34.27
C PHE A 316 16.09 4.16 32.90
N ALA A 317 15.19 5.10 32.62
CA ALA A 317 15.17 5.85 31.37
C ALA A 317 16.44 6.68 31.15
N ALA A 318 17.00 7.28 32.21
CA ALA A 318 18.29 7.97 32.15
C ALA A 318 19.45 6.98 31.91
N ARG A 319 19.42 5.82 32.57
CA ARG A 319 20.43 4.77 32.39
C ARG A 319 20.45 4.22 30.95
N MET A 320 19.30 4.08 30.31
CA MET A 320 19.20 3.63 28.91
C MET A 320 19.95 4.52 27.91
N VAL A 321 20.05 5.82 28.19
CA VAL A 321 20.74 6.77 27.31
C VAL A 321 22.20 7.03 27.72
N SER A 322 22.66 6.39 28.80
CA SER A 322 23.99 6.54 29.41
C SER A 322 24.35 8.01 29.69
N ASP A 323 23.36 8.82 30.05
CA ASP A 323 23.53 10.25 30.30
C ASP A 323 22.69 10.66 31.53
N GLN A 324 23.35 11.22 32.54
CA GLN A 324 22.71 11.63 33.80
C GLN A 324 21.82 12.86 33.65
N LYS A 325 21.87 13.55 32.51
CA LYS A 325 21.10 14.77 32.23
C LYS A 325 19.99 14.57 31.21
N LYS A 326 19.82 13.34 30.69
CA LYS A 326 18.85 13.05 29.64
C LYS A 326 18.00 11.83 29.97
N LEU A 327 16.79 11.78 29.43
CA LEU A 327 15.87 10.65 29.49
C LEU A 327 15.69 10.05 28.10
N SER A 328 15.52 8.74 28.05
CA SER A 328 15.10 8.02 26.84
C SER A 328 13.67 8.41 26.45
N THR A 329 13.44 8.66 25.16
CA THR A 329 12.09 8.78 24.57
C THR A 329 11.65 7.50 23.87
N ARG A 330 12.36 6.38 24.08
CA ARG A 330 11.98 5.06 23.53
C ARG A 330 10.83 4.46 24.35
N PHE A 331 9.66 5.11 24.27
CA PHE A 331 8.48 4.83 25.10
C PHE A 331 8.02 3.37 25.06
N GLY A 332 8.24 2.65 23.95
CA GLY A 332 7.94 1.21 23.88
C GLY A 332 8.71 0.37 24.91
N GLN A 333 10.02 0.59 25.06
CA GLN A 333 10.83 -0.15 26.02
C GLN A 333 10.50 0.23 27.47
N ILE A 334 10.05 1.46 27.68
CA ILE A 334 9.61 1.95 28.99
C ILE A 334 8.24 1.34 29.32
N LYS A 335 7.32 1.29 28.37
CA LYS A 335 6.03 0.60 28.49
C LYS A 335 6.21 -0.87 28.86
N ASP A 336 7.11 -1.59 28.18
CA ASP A 336 7.42 -2.98 28.53
C ASP A 336 7.89 -3.11 29.99
N LEU A 337 8.73 -2.18 30.46
CA LEU A 337 9.16 -2.15 31.86
C LEU A 337 7.98 -1.89 32.82
N LEU A 338 7.06 -1.00 32.47
CA LEU A 338 5.87 -0.71 33.30
C LEU A 338 5.01 -1.96 33.45
N ILE A 339 4.76 -2.69 32.35
CA ILE A 339 4.00 -3.95 32.34
C ILE A 339 4.72 -5.03 33.17
N GLU A 340 6.03 -5.21 32.98
CA GLU A 340 6.82 -6.17 33.78
C GLU A 340 6.79 -5.82 35.27
N SER A 341 6.80 -4.52 35.63
CA SER A 341 6.76 -4.05 37.02
C SER A 341 5.40 -4.30 37.67
N ASP A 342 4.30 -4.08 36.95
CA ASP A 342 2.94 -4.40 37.41
C ASP A 342 2.78 -5.91 37.68
N TYR A 343 3.32 -6.75 36.81
CA TYR A 343 3.31 -8.20 37.02
C TYR A 343 3.96 -8.61 38.36
N TRP A 344 5.10 -8.01 38.72
CA TRP A 344 5.77 -8.28 40.00
C TRP A 344 4.99 -7.74 41.20
N ALA A 345 4.38 -6.56 41.09
CA ALA A 345 3.44 -6.05 42.10
C ALA A 345 2.25 -7.02 42.28
N GLY A 346 1.81 -7.65 41.18
CA GLY A 346 0.86 -8.76 41.13
C GLY A 346 1.24 -9.94 41.96
N GLN A 347 2.44 -10.47 41.72
CA GLN A 347 2.96 -11.60 42.48
C GLN A 347 3.12 -11.26 43.98
N ALA A 348 3.49 -10.03 44.30
CA ALA A 348 3.61 -9.55 45.68
C ALA A 348 2.25 -9.21 46.35
N SER A 349 1.13 -9.30 45.61
CA SER A 349 -0.21 -8.88 46.07
C SER A 349 -0.27 -7.44 46.58
N CYS A 350 0.51 -6.53 45.99
CA CYS A 350 0.51 -5.10 46.32
C CYS A 350 -0.52 -4.33 45.48
N GLU A 351 -1.22 -3.37 46.09
CA GLU A 351 -2.16 -2.50 45.37
C GLU A 351 -1.47 -1.48 44.46
N LEU A 352 -0.24 -1.07 44.82
CA LEU A 352 0.57 -0.11 44.08
C LEU A 352 1.88 -0.73 43.60
N VAL A 353 2.39 -0.23 42.47
CA VAL A 353 3.73 -0.59 41.97
C VAL A 353 4.77 0.26 42.68
N LEU A 354 5.56 -0.39 43.56
CA LEU A 354 6.68 0.20 44.29
C LEU A 354 7.98 0.13 43.49
N GLY A 355 8.98 0.93 43.91
CA GLY A 355 10.32 0.93 43.33
C GLY A 355 11.01 -0.44 43.33
N GLU A 356 10.75 -1.28 44.34
CA GLU A 356 11.31 -2.63 44.44
C GLU A 356 10.82 -3.54 43.29
N HIS A 357 9.57 -3.39 42.86
CA HIS A 357 9.02 -4.17 41.75
C HIS A 357 9.65 -3.77 40.42
N VAL A 358 9.93 -2.47 40.23
CA VAL A 358 10.63 -1.95 39.05
C VAL A 358 12.07 -2.46 39.02
N GLU A 359 12.78 -2.41 40.15
CA GLU A 359 14.14 -2.93 40.26
C GLU A 359 14.19 -4.44 40.01
N GLN A 360 13.20 -5.18 40.53
CA GLN A 360 13.04 -6.60 40.25
C GLN A 360 12.80 -6.88 38.76
N ALA A 361 11.95 -6.10 38.08
CA ALA A 361 11.72 -6.22 36.64
C ALA A 361 13.03 -6.02 35.85
N VAL A 362 13.78 -4.96 36.16
CA VAL A 362 15.08 -4.66 35.53
C VAL A 362 16.08 -5.80 35.77
N ASN A 363 16.23 -6.27 37.01
CA ASN A 363 17.16 -7.34 37.35
C ASN A 363 16.80 -8.66 36.65
N LYS A 364 15.50 -8.98 36.56
CA LYS A 364 15.04 -10.17 35.82
C LYS A 364 15.26 -10.02 34.32
N LYS A 365 15.13 -8.82 33.76
CA LYS A 365 15.50 -8.54 32.37
C LYS A 365 16.98 -8.76 32.11
N ILE A 366 17.85 -8.26 33.00
CA ILE A 366 19.31 -8.49 32.92
C ILE A 366 19.62 -9.99 33.01
N HIS A 367 19.02 -10.70 33.96
CA HIS A 367 19.25 -12.14 34.14
C HIS A 367 18.84 -12.99 32.92
N ARG A 368 17.87 -12.54 32.11
CA ARG A 368 17.52 -13.23 30.86
C ARG A 368 18.61 -13.10 29.78
N LEU A 369 19.51 -12.13 29.90
CA LEU A 369 20.49 -11.76 28.88
C LEU A 369 21.96 -12.00 29.31
N ASN A 370 22.23 -12.13 30.60
CA ASN A 370 23.58 -12.12 31.16
C ASN A 370 24.30 -13.49 31.16
N ILE A 371 23.82 -14.52 30.45
CA ILE A 371 24.47 -15.85 30.46
C ILE A 371 25.94 -15.82 30.04
N VAL A 372 26.29 -14.92 29.11
CA VAL A 372 27.69 -14.75 28.66
C VAL A 372 28.51 -14.10 29.76
N GLU A 373 27.96 -13.12 30.47
CA GLU A 373 28.61 -12.48 31.62
C GLU A 373 28.84 -13.50 32.75
N GLU A 374 27.83 -14.30 33.10
CA GLU A 374 27.95 -15.34 34.13
C GLU A 374 29.06 -16.34 33.80
N ARG A 375 29.14 -16.82 32.55
CA ARG A 375 30.24 -17.70 32.11
C ARG A 375 31.61 -17.04 32.21
N VAL A 376 31.71 -15.74 31.88
CA VAL A 376 32.96 -15.01 32.05
C VAL A 376 33.34 -14.90 33.52
N GLN A 377 32.38 -14.64 34.40
CA GLN A 377 32.60 -14.61 35.85
C GLN A 377 33.03 -15.99 36.39
N GLU A 378 32.38 -17.08 35.98
CA GLU A 378 32.77 -18.45 36.33
C GLU A 378 34.22 -18.75 35.91
N MET A 379 34.64 -18.30 34.73
CA MET A 379 36.02 -18.46 34.27
C MET A 379 37.03 -17.67 35.12
N VAL A 380 36.61 -16.55 35.72
CA VAL A 380 37.44 -15.79 36.66
C VAL A 380 37.51 -16.53 38.00
N GLU A 381 36.37 -17.00 38.51
CA GLU A 381 36.29 -17.71 39.79
C GLU A 381 37.07 -19.02 39.81
N ASN A 382 37.02 -19.79 38.71
CA ASN A 382 37.74 -21.06 38.60
C ASN A 382 39.22 -20.90 38.19
N GLY A 383 39.69 -19.66 38.00
CA GLY A 383 41.07 -19.34 37.66
C GLY A 383 41.47 -19.59 36.21
N SER A 384 40.53 -19.92 35.32
CA SER A 384 40.79 -20.00 33.87
C SER A 384 41.17 -18.63 33.29
N VAL A 385 40.58 -17.57 33.84
CA VAL A 385 40.93 -16.17 33.58
C VAL A 385 41.62 -15.61 34.81
N LEU A 386 42.90 -15.30 34.67
CA LEU A 386 43.73 -14.82 35.77
C LEU A 386 43.49 -13.33 36.03
N LEU A 387 42.75 -13.02 37.09
CA LEU A 387 42.51 -11.66 37.58
C LEU A 387 42.72 -11.61 39.09
N ASP A 388 43.42 -10.57 39.54
CA ASP A 388 43.69 -10.33 40.96
C ASP A 388 42.95 -9.05 41.39
N PHE A 389 42.09 -9.15 42.40
CA PHE A 389 41.31 -8.02 42.94
C PHE A 389 41.88 -7.45 44.24
N THR A 390 42.82 -8.16 44.86
CA THR A 390 43.45 -7.78 46.13
C THR A 390 44.97 -7.90 46.02
N GLY A 391 45.68 -7.06 46.77
CA GLY A 391 47.15 -7.02 46.73
C GLY A 391 47.67 -6.04 45.68
N SER A 392 48.97 -6.12 45.40
CA SER A 392 49.65 -5.23 44.46
C SER A 392 50.80 -5.95 43.76
N VAL A 393 50.86 -5.82 42.43
CA VAL A 393 51.93 -6.36 41.60
C VAL A 393 52.47 -5.26 40.70
N VAL A 394 53.81 -5.11 40.65
CA VAL A 394 54.46 -4.10 39.81
C VAL A 394 54.26 -4.45 38.33
N GLY A 395 53.86 -3.45 37.53
CA GLY A 395 53.68 -3.62 36.08
C GLY A 395 52.40 -4.37 35.71
N GLN A 396 51.39 -4.43 36.59
CA GLN A 396 50.08 -4.98 36.25
C GLN A 396 48.97 -3.99 36.59
N VAL A 397 47.95 -3.94 35.74
CA VAL A 397 46.73 -3.17 35.96
C VAL A 397 45.52 -3.92 35.41
N ASN A 398 44.39 -3.80 36.08
CA ASN A 398 43.11 -4.30 35.56
C ASN A 398 42.48 -3.22 34.67
N GLY A 399 42.55 -3.42 33.36
CA GLY A 399 41.79 -2.65 32.39
C GLY A 399 40.32 -3.03 32.43
N LEU A 400 39.45 -2.08 32.08
CA LEU A 400 38.02 -2.32 31.91
C LEU A 400 37.69 -2.25 30.42
N ALA A 401 37.16 -3.34 29.88
CA ALA A 401 36.62 -3.40 28.54
C ALA A 401 35.08 -3.54 28.62
N VAL A 402 34.37 -3.08 27.60
CA VAL A 402 32.94 -3.33 27.45
C VAL A 402 32.77 -4.35 26.34
N TYR A 403 32.12 -5.46 26.65
CA TYR A 403 31.66 -6.40 25.65
C TYR A 403 30.23 -6.01 25.29
N ASP A 404 30.00 -5.74 24.01
CA ASP A 404 28.69 -5.40 23.48
C ASP A 404 28.23 -6.51 22.53
N LEU A 405 27.17 -7.22 22.92
CA LEU A 405 26.54 -8.28 22.13
C LEU A 405 25.38 -7.74 21.27
N GLY A 406 25.09 -6.43 21.38
CA GLY A 406 23.99 -5.74 20.70
C GLY A 406 22.69 -5.73 21.50
N ASP A 407 22.31 -6.85 22.10
CA ASP A 407 21.15 -6.99 22.98
C ASP A 407 21.49 -6.80 24.47
N PHE A 408 22.75 -7.07 24.84
CA PHE A 408 23.28 -6.90 26.18
C PHE A 408 24.74 -6.48 26.14
N SER A 409 25.11 -5.56 27.02
CA SER A 409 26.49 -5.11 27.17
C SER A 409 26.91 -5.21 28.63
N PHE A 410 28.11 -5.73 28.87
CA PHE A 410 28.66 -5.90 30.21
C PHE A 410 30.13 -5.54 30.28
N GLY A 411 30.58 -5.16 31.48
CA GLY A 411 31.97 -4.84 31.75
C GLY A 411 32.79 -6.10 31.96
N ARG A 412 33.91 -6.23 31.25
CA ARG A 412 34.88 -7.31 31.43
C ARG A 412 36.21 -6.73 31.93
N PRO A 413 36.61 -7.03 33.17
CA PRO A 413 37.97 -6.72 33.63
C PRO A 413 38.98 -7.57 32.84
N SER A 414 40.07 -6.95 32.43
CA SER A 414 41.16 -7.60 31.68
C SER A 414 42.51 -7.22 32.29
N ARG A 415 43.35 -8.20 32.61
CA ARG A 415 44.68 -7.94 33.16
C ARG A 415 45.62 -7.47 32.06
N ILE A 416 46.15 -6.27 32.21
CA ILE A 416 47.16 -5.68 31.33
C ILE A 416 48.49 -5.70 32.06
N THR A 417 49.55 -6.17 31.38
CA THR A 417 50.90 -6.23 31.93
C THR A 417 51.86 -5.33 31.16
N ALA A 418 52.79 -4.73 31.88
CA ALA A 418 53.86 -3.92 31.35
C ALA A 418 55.19 -4.43 31.92
N GLN A 419 56.11 -4.76 31.03
CA GLN A 419 57.48 -5.16 31.38
C GLN A 419 58.48 -4.22 30.73
N THR A 420 59.56 -3.93 31.45
CA THR A 420 60.64 -3.06 30.98
C THR A 420 61.95 -3.81 31.00
N PHE A 421 62.72 -3.68 29.93
CA PHE A 421 64.08 -4.22 29.82
C PHE A 421 64.97 -3.19 29.09
N ALA A 422 66.29 -3.31 29.26
CA ALA A 422 67.21 -2.45 28.53
C ALA A 422 67.19 -2.80 27.04
N GLY A 423 66.77 -1.87 26.18
CA GLY A 423 66.60 -2.10 24.74
C GLY A 423 66.51 -0.79 23.95
N ARG A 424 66.46 -0.90 22.61
CA ARG A 424 66.40 0.25 21.69
C ARG A 424 65.05 0.45 21.01
N GLU A 425 64.14 -0.52 21.11
CA GLU A 425 62.89 -0.56 20.36
C GLU A 425 61.76 0.30 20.97
N GLY A 426 62.01 0.95 22.11
CA GLY A 426 61.02 1.83 22.75
C GLY A 426 59.84 1.05 23.32
N VAL A 427 58.62 1.58 23.15
CA VAL A 427 57.38 0.95 23.65
C VAL A 427 56.85 -0.03 22.61
N ILE A 428 56.75 -1.30 23.00
CA ILE A 428 56.22 -2.38 22.18
C ILE A 428 54.81 -2.72 22.66
N ASN A 429 53.83 -2.65 21.74
CA ASN A 429 52.49 -3.17 22.01
C ASN A 429 52.35 -4.57 21.39
N ILE A 430 52.28 -5.59 22.25
CA ILE A 430 52.18 -6.99 21.85
C ILE A 430 50.91 -7.26 21.03
N GLU A 431 49.77 -6.64 21.37
CA GLU A 431 48.53 -6.86 20.63
C GLU A 431 48.61 -6.32 19.21
N ARG A 432 49.36 -5.24 18.99
CA ARG A 432 49.58 -4.67 17.66
C ARG A 432 50.48 -5.56 16.80
N GLU A 433 51.60 -6.00 17.35
CA GLU A 433 52.51 -6.92 16.66
C GLU A 433 51.82 -8.26 16.32
N ALA A 434 50.88 -8.70 17.16
CA ALA A 434 50.05 -9.88 16.93
C ALA A 434 48.84 -9.63 16.01
N SER A 435 48.62 -8.41 15.50
CA SER A 435 47.45 -8.03 14.69
C SER A 435 46.10 -8.28 15.38
N LEU A 436 46.06 -8.14 16.70
CA LEU A 436 44.85 -8.28 17.53
C LEU A 436 44.24 -6.92 17.92
N SER A 437 44.95 -5.81 17.72
CA SER A 437 44.48 -4.46 18.06
C SER A 437 43.77 -3.75 16.88
N GLY A 438 42.80 -2.91 17.22
CA GLY A 438 42.14 -2.01 16.26
C GLY A 438 42.85 -0.67 16.10
N SER A 439 42.52 0.07 15.03
CA SER A 439 43.16 1.34 14.66
C SER A 439 43.10 2.43 15.76
N THR A 440 41.97 2.52 16.47
CA THR A 440 41.82 3.47 17.59
C THR A 440 42.72 3.14 18.77
N HIS A 441 42.88 1.84 19.07
CA HIS A 441 43.76 1.37 20.15
C HIS A 441 45.24 1.68 19.81
N ASP A 442 45.66 1.38 18.59
CA ASP A 442 47.03 1.66 18.12
C ASP A 442 47.38 3.14 18.20
N LYS A 443 46.44 4.01 17.82
CA LYS A 443 46.60 5.47 17.98
C LYS A 443 46.83 5.84 19.44
N GLY A 444 46.09 5.23 20.37
CA GLY A 444 46.25 5.47 21.81
C GLY A 444 47.65 5.11 22.32
N VAL A 445 48.18 3.96 21.91
CA VAL A 445 49.55 3.57 22.26
C VAL A 445 50.58 4.52 21.68
N LEU A 446 50.44 4.94 20.42
CA LEU A 446 51.36 5.90 19.81
C LEU A 446 51.36 7.25 20.54
N ILE A 447 50.20 7.71 21.02
CA ILE A 447 50.09 8.92 21.85
C ILE A 447 50.83 8.72 23.18
N LEU A 448 50.67 7.56 23.83
CA LEU A 448 51.38 7.24 25.07
C LEU A 448 52.90 7.22 24.86
N SER A 449 53.38 6.58 23.79
CA SER A 449 54.80 6.56 23.42
C SER A 449 55.34 7.97 23.17
N GLY A 450 54.56 8.81 22.47
CA GLY A 450 54.89 10.22 22.26
C GLY A 450 54.98 11.00 23.56
N TYR A 451 54.05 10.79 24.50
CA TYR A 451 54.08 11.42 25.82
C TYR A 451 55.30 10.99 26.65
N LEU A 452 55.60 9.68 26.68
CA LEU A 452 56.78 9.16 27.40
C LEU A 452 58.09 9.70 26.82
N GLY A 453 58.20 9.72 25.49
CA GLY A 453 59.33 10.32 24.79
C GLY A 453 59.49 11.82 25.07
N ALA A 454 58.39 12.58 25.07
CA ALA A 454 58.44 14.01 25.38
C ALA A 454 58.81 14.32 26.85
N LYS A 455 58.44 13.43 27.78
CA LYS A 455 58.62 13.65 29.22
C LYS A 455 59.96 13.16 29.76
N PHE A 456 60.50 12.08 29.19
CA PHE A 456 61.68 11.38 29.72
C PHE A 456 62.79 11.15 28.69
N GLY A 457 62.55 11.48 27.42
CA GLY A 457 63.48 11.28 26.31
C GLY A 457 64.39 12.47 26.01
#